data_AF-A0A969GXI1-F1
#
_entry.id   AF-A0A969GXI1-F1
#
_cell.length_a   1.000
_cell.length_b   1.000
_cell.length_c   1.000
_cell.angle_alpha   90.00
_cell.angle_beta   90.00
_cell.angle_gamma   90.00
#
_symmetry.space_group_name_H-M   'P 1'
#
loop_
_entity.id
_entity.type
_entity.pdbx_description
1 polymer ?
#
loop_
_entity_poly.entity_id
_entity_poly.type
_entity_poly.pdbx_seq_one_letter_code
_entity_poly.pdbx_strand_id
1 'polypeptide(L)'
;MAGVEWSRRCVCGDRLGLDNYRLRQDLESADAVIQALRQPETEVYALEGTGETTAASGRLVVNPNQDQILVTVQNLPEPAAGQAYRLWGLTPGSTTPIYYGQFGTTAQGETLAQLSIPRDAIPTEEIQLLITLESSTAPLIPEGPLVMQSSL
;
A
#
# COMPACT_ATOMS: atom_id res chain seq x y z
N MET A 1 -30.42 56.66 36.26
CA MET A 1 -29.89 57.70 35.37
C MET A 1 -28.90 57.06 34.42
N ALA A 2 -29.08 57.30 33.13
CA ALA A 2 -28.21 56.90 32.01
C ALA A 2 -26.74 57.27 32.27
N GLY A 3 -25.71 56.70 31.66
CA GLY A 3 -25.57 55.83 30.50
C GLY A 3 -24.11 55.92 30.07
N VAL A 4 -23.58 54.91 29.38
CA VAL A 4 -22.34 55.06 28.60
C VAL A 4 -22.36 54.04 27.48
N GLU A 5 -22.84 54.50 26.33
CA GLU A 5 -22.76 53.81 25.06
C GLU A 5 -21.57 54.44 24.30
N TRP A 6 -20.46 53.72 24.19
CA TRP A 6 -19.34 54.14 23.32
C TRP A 6 -19.32 53.28 22.06
N SER A 7 -19.93 53.87 21.04
CA SER A 7 -19.45 54.03 19.66
C SER A 7 -18.64 52.87 19.05
N ARG A 8 -19.31 52.23 18.09
CA ARG A 8 -18.78 51.29 17.10
C ARG A 8 -17.77 51.97 16.16
N ARG A 9 -16.58 51.39 16.02
CA ARG A 9 -15.83 51.33 14.75
C ARG A 9 -14.63 50.39 14.87
N CYS A 10 -14.58 49.38 14.01
CA CYS A 10 -13.37 48.84 13.35
C CYS A 10 -13.87 48.00 12.16
N VAL A 11 -13.82 48.56 10.95
CA VAL A 11 -12.80 48.31 9.91
C VAL A 11 -12.94 46.91 9.31
N CYS A 12 -13.62 46.83 8.17
CA CYS A 12 -13.72 45.65 7.31
C CYS A 12 -12.41 45.45 6.50
N GLY A 13 -11.28 45.24 7.18
CA GLY A 13 -9.96 44.99 6.56
C GLY A 13 -9.40 43.58 6.79
N ASP A 14 -9.95 42.81 7.75
CA ASP A 14 -9.33 41.58 8.24
C ASP A 14 -9.62 40.29 7.43
N ARG A 15 -10.65 40.29 6.57
CA ARG A 15 -11.10 39.05 5.92
C ARG A 15 -10.09 38.51 4.90
N LEU A 16 -9.49 39.39 4.09
CA LEU A 16 -8.57 38.98 3.01
C LEU A 16 -7.26 38.40 3.54
N GLY A 17 -6.74 38.93 4.65
CA GLY A 17 -5.53 38.41 5.30
C GLY A 17 -5.75 37.03 5.93
N LEU A 18 -6.91 36.85 6.57
CA LEU A 18 -7.27 35.57 7.21
C LEU A 18 -7.51 34.47 6.17
N ASP A 19 -8.15 34.79 5.06
CA ASP A 19 -8.41 33.83 3.99
C ASP A 19 -7.10 33.45 3.27
N ASN A 20 -6.20 34.41 3.03
CA ASN A 20 -4.87 34.11 2.46
C ASN A 20 -4.03 33.22 3.40
N TYR A 21 -4.12 33.44 4.71
CA TYR A 21 -3.40 32.64 5.70
C TYR A 21 -3.93 31.20 5.76
N ARG A 22 -5.25 31.02 5.74
CA ARG A 22 -5.89 29.69 5.68
C ARG A 22 -5.51 28.94 4.41
N LEU A 23 -5.56 29.62 3.27
CA LEU A 23 -5.14 29.04 1.98
C LEU A 23 -3.67 28.57 2.02
N ARG A 24 -2.78 29.32 2.68
CA ARG A 24 -1.38 28.91 2.84
C ARG A 24 -1.23 27.70 3.77
N GLN A 25 -1.96 27.67 4.88
CA GLN A 25 -1.97 26.51 5.78
C GLN A 25 -2.50 25.25 5.10
N ASP A 26 -3.56 25.35 4.29
CA ASP A 26 -4.09 24.22 3.54
C ASP A 26 -3.07 23.69 2.51
N LEU A 27 -2.32 24.60 1.86
CA LEU A 27 -1.22 24.22 0.96
C LEU A 27 -0.05 23.56 1.70
N GLU A 28 0.37 24.09 2.84
CA GLU A 28 1.45 23.50 3.67
C GLU A 28 1.04 22.13 4.21
N SER A 29 -0.22 21.96 4.58
CA SER A 29 -0.77 20.68 5.04
C SER A 29 -0.82 19.65 3.91
N ALA A 30 -1.24 20.06 2.71
CA ALA A 30 -1.21 19.21 1.53
C ALA A 30 0.22 18.83 1.13
N ASP A 31 1.17 19.78 1.19
CA ASP A 31 2.59 19.52 0.90
C ASP A 31 3.18 18.53 1.91
N ALA A 32 2.92 18.68 3.21
CA ALA A 32 3.41 17.75 4.23
C ALA A 32 2.89 16.31 4.01
N VAL A 33 1.62 16.13 3.60
CA VAL A 33 1.05 14.83 3.23
C VAL A 33 1.73 14.27 1.98
N ILE A 34 1.98 15.10 0.97
CA ILE A 34 2.72 14.70 -0.24
C ILE A 34 4.16 14.32 0.12
N GLN A 35 4.85 15.07 0.98
CA GLN A 35 6.23 14.76 1.42
C GLN A 35 6.30 13.47 2.23
N ALA A 36 5.28 13.15 3.03
CA ALA A 36 5.17 11.88 3.74
C ALA A 36 4.89 10.70 2.79
N LEU A 37 4.13 10.93 1.70
CA LEU A 37 3.99 9.96 0.61
C LEU A 37 5.25 9.87 -0.26
N ARG A 38 6.12 10.89 -0.24
CA ARG A 38 7.45 10.93 -0.88
C ARG A 38 8.57 10.42 0.04
N GLN A 39 8.29 9.62 1.07
CA GLN A 39 9.35 8.90 1.79
C GLN A 39 10.10 8.03 0.76
N PRO A 40 11.36 8.35 0.44
CA PRO A 40 11.98 8.00 -0.84
C PRO A 40 12.26 6.51 -1.04
N GLU A 41 12.05 5.68 -0.02
CA GLU A 41 12.38 4.26 -0.05
C GLU A 41 11.14 3.36 0.06
N THR A 42 9.92 3.91 0.22
CA THR A 42 8.71 3.07 0.22
C THR A 42 8.27 2.83 -1.21
N GLU A 43 8.36 1.58 -1.67
CA GLU A 43 7.93 1.20 -3.01
C GLU A 43 6.50 0.65 -2.97
N VAL A 44 5.68 1.06 -3.92
CA VAL A 44 4.28 0.61 -4.04
C VAL A 44 4.08 -0.07 -5.38
N TYR A 45 3.70 -1.34 -5.32
CA TYR A 45 3.40 -2.16 -6.50
C TYR A 45 1.90 -2.35 -6.60
N ALA A 46 1.32 -2.06 -7.77
CA ALA A 46 -0.07 -2.42 -8.05
C ALA A 46 -0.12 -3.90 -8.45
N LEU A 47 -1.08 -4.63 -7.88
CA LEU A 47 -1.31 -6.04 -8.15
C LEU A 47 -2.58 -6.21 -8.98
N GLU A 48 -2.48 -7.01 -10.03
CA GLU A 48 -3.58 -7.39 -10.90
C GLU A 48 -3.81 -8.89 -10.87
N GLY A 49 -5.09 -9.27 -10.85
CA GLY A 49 -5.52 -10.64 -10.95
C GLY A 49 -5.24 -11.25 -12.32
N THR A 50 -4.89 -12.54 -12.33
CA THR A 50 -4.57 -13.30 -13.54
C THR A 50 -5.43 -14.56 -13.62
N GLY A 51 -5.54 -15.17 -14.81
CA GLY A 51 -6.27 -16.43 -14.98
C GLY A 51 -7.73 -16.36 -14.51
N GLU A 52 -8.10 -17.22 -13.55
CA GLU A 52 -9.45 -17.27 -13.00
C GLU A 52 -9.75 -16.16 -11.99
N THR A 53 -8.74 -15.43 -11.52
CA THR A 53 -8.85 -14.37 -10.52
C THR A 53 -8.73 -12.97 -11.13
N THR A 54 -9.09 -12.76 -12.40
CA THR A 54 -9.00 -11.45 -13.10
C THR A 54 -9.76 -10.30 -12.44
N ALA A 55 -10.75 -10.59 -11.60
CA ALA A 55 -11.46 -9.57 -10.80
C ALA A 55 -10.69 -9.12 -9.54
N ALA A 56 -9.65 -9.87 -9.16
CA ALA A 56 -8.80 -9.55 -8.01
C ALA A 56 -7.93 -8.33 -8.32
N SER A 57 -7.78 -7.48 -7.32
CA SER A 57 -6.88 -6.34 -7.38
C SER A 57 -6.26 -6.10 -6.01
N GLY A 58 -5.13 -5.41 -5.99
CA GLY A 58 -4.43 -5.19 -4.74
C GLY A 58 -3.27 -4.22 -4.87
N ARG A 59 -2.60 -4.00 -3.75
CA ARG A 59 -1.36 -3.26 -3.69
C ARG A 59 -0.41 -3.94 -2.73
N LEU A 60 0.86 -3.77 -3.00
CA LEU A 60 1.94 -4.21 -2.13
C LEU A 60 2.81 -3.01 -1.80
N VAL A 61 3.03 -2.79 -0.51
CA VAL A 61 3.85 -1.68 -0.01
C VAL A 61 5.09 -2.27 0.63
N VAL A 62 6.25 -1.99 0.05
CA VAL A 62 7.55 -2.41 0.56
C VAL A 62 8.11 -1.28 1.41
N ASN A 63 8.36 -1.55 2.69
CA ASN A 63 9.05 -0.63 3.58
C ASN A 63 10.43 -1.21 3.95
N PRO A 64 11.51 -0.78 3.27
CA PRO A 64 12.86 -1.30 3.51
C PRO A 64 13.40 -0.87 4.88
N ASN A 65 12.94 0.26 5.43
CA ASN A 65 13.35 0.71 6.77
C ASN A 65 12.82 -0.20 7.89
N GLN A 66 11.74 -0.92 7.62
CA GLN A 66 11.09 -1.81 8.57
C GLN A 66 11.28 -3.30 8.26
N ASP A 67 12.04 -3.63 7.20
CA ASP A 67 12.20 -5.00 6.69
C ASP A 67 10.82 -5.68 6.48
N GLN A 68 9.85 -4.94 5.92
CA GLN A 68 8.43 -5.37 5.88
C GLN A 68 7.73 -5.13 4.55
N ILE A 69 6.84 -6.06 4.20
CA ILE A 69 5.88 -5.94 3.11
C ILE A 69 4.46 -5.92 3.68
N LEU A 70 3.68 -4.92 3.30
CA LEU A 70 2.25 -4.90 3.51
C LEU A 70 1.52 -5.30 2.23
N VAL A 71 0.70 -6.34 2.30
CA VAL A 71 -0.12 -6.83 1.18
C VAL A 71 -1.57 -6.48 1.45
N THR A 72 -2.20 -5.79 0.49
CA THR A 72 -3.65 -5.56 0.46
C THR A 72 -4.22 -6.12 -0.82
N VAL A 73 -5.28 -6.94 -0.69
CA VAL A 73 -5.99 -7.49 -1.85
C VAL A 73 -7.48 -7.43 -1.60
N GLN A 74 -8.24 -7.44 -2.69
CA GLN A 74 -9.69 -7.48 -2.74
C GLN A 74 -10.13 -8.39 -3.90
N ASN A 75 -11.31 -8.99 -3.77
CA ASN A 75 -11.88 -9.96 -4.72
C ASN A 75 -10.98 -11.17 -5.00
N LEU A 76 -10.07 -11.52 -4.09
CA LEU A 76 -9.24 -12.73 -4.19
C LEU A 76 -9.88 -13.84 -3.34
N PRO A 77 -10.41 -14.93 -3.93
CA PRO A 77 -11.19 -15.94 -3.21
C PRO A 77 -10.52 -16.47 -1.94
N GLU A 78 -11.31 -16.92 -0.96
CA GLU A 78 -10.74 -17.60 0.22
C GLU A 78 -10.06 -18.92 -0.22
N PRO A 79 -8.78 -19.16 0.17
CA PRO A 79 -8.09 -20.38 -0.20
C PRO A 79 -8.75 -21.59 0.48
N ALA A 80 -8.78 -22.74 -0.21
CA ALA A 80 -9.33 -23.95 0.38
C ALA A 80 -8.51 -24.42 1.60
N ALA A 81 -9.10 -25.27 2.44
CA ALA A 81 -8.41 -25.81 3.60
C ALA A 81 -7.09 -26.50 3.20
N GLY A 82 -5.98 -26.10 3.84
CA GLY A 82 -4.65 -26.58 3.52
C GLY A 82 -3.94 -25.83 2.39
N GLN A 83 -4.54 -24.77 1.85
CA GLN A 83 -3.92 -23.88 0.88
C GLN A 83 -3.67 -22.49 1.48
N ALA A 84 -2.72 -21.78 0.88
CA ALA A 84 -2.41 -20.39 1.19
C ALA A 84 -1.92 -19.68 -0.07
N TYR A 85 -2.06 -18.35 -0.08
CA TYR A 85 -1.40 -17.53 -1.08
C TYR A 85 0.05 -17.32 -0.68
N ARG A 86 0.98 -17.46 -1.64
CA ARG A 86 2.40 -17.22 -1.43
C ARG A 86 2.87 -16.06 -2.28
N LEU A 87 3.63 -15.17 -1.67
CA LEU A 87 4.22 -14.02 -2.33
C LEU A 87 5.67 -14.35 -2.71
N TRP A 88 6.00 -14.04 -3.96
CA TRP A 88 7.31 -14.24 -4.54
C TRP A 88 7.81 -12.96 -5.21
N GLY A 89 9.13 -12.76 -5.19
CA GLY A 89 9.83 -11.77 -5.99
C GLY A 89 10.68 -12.42 -7.06
N LEU A 90 10.56 -11.94 -8.30
CA LEU A 90 11.38 -12.37 -9.42
C LEU A 90 12.20 -11.19 -9.92
N THR A 91 13.50 -11.21 -9.62
CA THR A 91 14.45 -10.21 -10.13
C THR A 91 14.69 -10.43 -11.62
N PRO A 92 14.80 -9.35 -12.43
CA PRO A 92 15.13 -9.46 -13.84
C PRO A 92 16.40 -10.29 -14.07
N GLY A 93 16.34 -11.23 -15.01
CA GLY A 93 17.46 -12.13 -15.34
C GLY A 93 17.68 -13.27 -14.34
N SER A 94 16.94 -13.34 -13.23
CA SER A 94 16.89 -14.51 -12.35
C SER A 94 15.82 -15.49 -12.82
N THR A 95 16.08 -16.79 -12.67
CA THR A 95 15.09 -17.86 -12.86
C THR A 95 14.55 -18.39 -11.53
N THR A 96 15.08 -17.90 -10.41
CA THR A 96 14.75 -18.39 -9.07
C THR A 96 13.97 -17.31 -8.33
N PRO A 97 12.66 -17.50 -8.11
CA PRO A 97 11.85 -16.59 -7.32
C PRO A 97 12.26 -16.62 -5.84
N ILE A 98 12.25 -15.46 -5.21
CA ILE A 98 12.52 -15.26 -3.79
C ILE A 98 11.20 -15.34 -3.03
N TYR A 99 11.13 -16.19 -2.00
CA TYR A 99 9.94 -16.32 -1.15
C TYR A 99 9.85 -15.18 -0.12
N TYR A 100 8.74 -14.45 -0.12
CA TYR A 100 8.50 -13.35 0.85
C TYR A 100 7.54 -13.71 1.97
N GLY A 101 6.77 -14.79 1.83
CA GLY A 101 5.82 -15.21 2.84
C GLY A 101 4.53 -15.74 2.25
N GLN A 102 3.62 -16.11 3.15
CA GLN A 102 2.32 -16.61 2.79
C GLN A 102 1.23 -15.92 3.61
N PHE A 103 0.05 -15.79 3.03
CA PHE A 103 -1.12 -15.17 3.64
C PHE A 103 -2.40 -15.86 3.18
N GLY A 104 -3.51 -15.56 3.84
CA GLY A 104 -4.85 -15.95 3.43
C GLY A 104 -5.72 -14.74 3.15
N THR A 105 -6.92 -14.97 2.65
CA THR A 105 -7.96 -13.96 2.47
C THR A 105 -9.17 -14.33 3.33
N THR A 106 -10.02 -13.34 3.60
CA THR A 106 -11.31 -13.55 4.26
C THR A 106 -12.32 -14.16 3.28
N ALA A 107 -13.48 -14.57 3.79
CA ALA A 107 -14.61 -15.02 2.96
C ALA A 107 -15.12 -13.95 1.97
N GLN A 108 -14.83 -12.67 2.22
CA GLN A 108 -15.12 -11.54 1.32
C GLN A 108 -14.05 -11.36 0.23
N GLY A 109 -12.99 -12.15 0.29
CA GLY A 109 -11.86 -12.11 -0.62
C GLY A 109 -10.90 -10.94 -0.38
N GLU A 110 -10.78 -10.52 0.89
CA GLU A 110 -9.95 -9.39 1.31
C GLU A 110 -8.75 -9.85 2.13
N THR A 111 -7.64 -9.12 2.08
CA THR A 111 -6.52 -9.32 3.02
C THR A 111 -5.85 -8.01 3.40
N LEU A 112 -5.29 -8.01 4.60
CA LEU A 112 -4.30 -7.04 5.08
C LEU A 112 -3.22 -7.85 5.81
N ALA A 113 -2.17 -8.24 5.08
CA ALA A 113 -1.11 -9.11 5.60
C ALA A 113 0.21 -8.34 5.72
N GLN A 114 0.90 -8.53 6.83
CA GLN A 114 2.22 -7.98 7.08
C GLN A 114 3.24 -9.13 7.04
N LEU A 115 4.17 -9.07 6.10
CA LEU A 115 5.21 -10.08 5.88
C LEU A 115 6.57 -9.48 6.19
N SER A 116 7.48 -10.30 6.73
CA SER A 116 8.86 -9.88 7.00
C SER A 116 9.75 -10.18 5.80
N ILE A 117 10.56 -9.21 5.40
CA ILE A 117 11.56 -9.34 4.34
C ILE A 117 12.89 -9.74 4.96
N PRO A 118 13.55 -10.81 4.49
CA PRO A 118 14.97 -10.99 4.75
C PRO A 118 15.77 -9.78 4.22
N ARG A 119 16.72 -9.25 5.00
CA ARG A 119 17.48 -8.05 4.63
C ARG A 119 18.24 -8.16 3.32
N ASP A 120 18.61 -9.37 2.93
CA ASP A 120 19.28 -9.73 1.68
C ASP A 120 18.31 -9.89 0.49
N ALA A 121 17.01 -9.74 0.73
CA ALA A 121 15.94 -9.96 -0.23
C ALA A 121 15.06 -8.73 -0.45
N ILE A 122 15.46 -7.53 -0.02
CA ILE A 122 14.65 -6.31 -0.21
C ILE A 122 14.34 -6.14 -1.71
N PRO A 123 13.05 -6.08 -2.10
CA PRO A 123 12.62 -5.79 -3.47
C PRO A 123 13.31 -4.52 -3.99
N THR A 124 13.86 -4.58 -5.20
CA THR A 124 14.42 -3.42 -5.93
C THR A 124 13.43 -2.96 -7.00
N GLU A 125 13.51 -1.71 -7.46
CA GLU A 125 12.59 -1.09 -8.46
C GLU A 125 12.19 -1.96 -9.68
N GLU A 126 13.03 -2.91 -10.12
CA GLU A 126 12.74 -3.76 -11.29
C GLU A 126 12.19 -5.16 -10.96
N ILE A 127 11.88 -5.48 -9.70
CA ILE A 127 11.40 -6.81 -9.31
C ILE A 127 9.94 -7.04 -9.72
N GLN A 128 9.68 -8.18 -10.34
CA GLN A 128 8.32 -8.62 -10.61
C GLN A 128 7.79 -9.40 -9.40
N LEU A 129 6.66 -8.96 -8.85
CA LEU A 129 6.01 -9.64 -7.73
C LEU A 129 4.94 -10.59 -8.24
N LEU A 130 4.92 -11.81 -7.70
CA LEU A 130 4.03 -12.89 -8.10
C LEU A 130 3.30 -13.43 -6.88
N ILE A 131 2.00 -13.69 -7.01
CA ILE A 131 1.20 -14.36 -5.99
C ILE A 131 0.68 -15.67 -6.59
N THR A 132 0.97 -16.78 -5.93
CA THR A 132 0.51 -18.11 -6.31
C THR A 132 -0.44 -18.69 -5.26
N LEU A 133 -1.34 -19.58 -5.66
CA LEU A 133 -2.13 -20.39 -4.74
C LEU A 133 -1.45 -21.74 -4.53
N GLU A 134 -0.95 -22.01 -3.33
CA GLU A 134 -0.17 -23.21 -3.06
C GLU A 134 -0.69 -23.98 -1.85
N SER A 135 -0.31 -25.26 -1.75
CA SER A 135 -0.47 -25.98 -0.49
C SER A 135 0.39 -25.32 0.59
N SER A 136 -0.16 -25.15 1.79
CA SER A 136 0.55 -24.49 2.89
C SER A 136 1.83 -25.22 3.30
N THR A 137 1.92 -26.52 3.01
CA THR A 137 3.08 -27.38 3.27
C THR A 137 3.96 -27.64 2.03
N ALA A 138 3.69 -27.00 0.89
CA ALA A 138 4.50 -27.19 -0.31
C ALA A 138 5.94 -26.70 -0.10
N PRO A 139 6.93 -27.23 -0.83
CA PRO A 139 8.30 -26.70 -0.84
C PRO A 139 8.34 -25.19 -1.14
N LEU A 140 9.42 -24.50 -0.79
CA LEU A 140 9.61 -23.08 -1.11
C LEU A 140 10.04 -22.88 -2.58
N ILE A 141 9.25 -23.44 -3.49
CA ILE A 141 9.38 -23.33 -4.94
C ILE A 141 7.96 -23.11 -5.47
N PRO A 142 7.72 -22.11 -6.34
CA PRO A 142 6.37 -21.86 -6.83
C PRO A 142 5.90 -22.96 -7.77
N GLU A 143 4.99 -23.80 -7.28
CA GLU A 143 4.36 -24.90 -8.02
C GLU A 143 2.89 -24.64 -8.34
N GLY A 144 2.27 -23.71 -7.60
CA GLY A 144 0.86 -23.37 -7.72
C GLY A 144 0.55 -22.48 -8.92
N PRO A 145 -0.74 -22.36 -9.32
CA PRO A 145 -1.15 -21.40 -10.32
C PRO A 145 -0.84 -19.98 -9.89
N LEU A 146 -0.36 -19.16 -10.83
CA LEU A 146 -0.28 -17.72 -10.68
C LEU A 146 -1.70 -17.15 -10.59
N VAL A 147 -1.98 -16.37 -9.56
CA VAL A 147 -3.29 -15.76 -9.31
C VAL A 147 -3.24 -14.24 -9.37
N MET A 148 -2.12 -13.63 -8.98
CA MET A 148 -1.91 -12.19 -9.17
C MET A 148 -0.45 -11.92 -9.49
N GLN A 149 -0.19 -10.79 -10.14
CA GLN A 149 1.15 -10.29 -10.42
C GLN A 149 1.20 -8.77 -10.29
N SER A 150 2.39 -8.21 -10.11
CA SER A 150 2.58 -6.76 -10.20
C SER A 150 2.52 -6.28 -11.64
N SER A 151 1.85 -5.16 -11.88
CA SER A 151 1.98 -4.43 -13.13
C SER A 151 3.38 -3.79 -13.21
N LEU A 152 4.11 -4.05 -14.30
CA LEU A 152 5.40 -3.42 -14.61
C LEU A 152 5.22 -1.96 -15.04
#